data_AF-A0A162UXG8-F1
#
_entry.id   AF-A0A162UXG8-F1
#
_cell.length_a   1.000
_cell.length_b   1.000
_cell.length_c   1.000
_cell.angle_alpha   90.00
_cell.angle_beta   90.00
_cell.angle_gamma   90.00
#
_symmetry.space_group_name_H-M   'P 1'
#
loop_
_entity.id
_entity.type
_entity.pdbx_description
1 polymer ?
#
loop_
_entity_poly.entity_id
_entity_poly.type
_entity_poly.pdbx_seq_one_letter_code
_entity_poly.pdbx_strand_id
1 'polypeptide(L)' 'MGGDIHGVKNRLLEIRLKIGYKKQKDFAEFLDIATNQYSRYENNSVQPSVEQLCKISKKLKCTMEDLIIYEESN' A
#
# COMPACT_ATOMS: atom_id res chain seq x y z
N MET A 1 -3.73 26.19 -4.57
CA MET A 1 -4.47 25.27 -3.68
C MET A 1 -3.60 24.02 -3.47
N GLY A 2 -2.43 24.18 -2.85
CA GLY A 2 -1.61 23.05 -2.40
C GLY A 2 -1.78 23.03 -0.89
N GLY A 3 -2.68 22.18 -0.40
CA GLY A 3 -2.81 21.98 1.04
C GLY A 3 -1.62 21.17 1.52
N ASP A 4 -1.04 21.60 2.64
CA ASP A 4 -0.01 20.86 3.36
C ASP A 4 -0.45 19.40 3.54
N ILE A 5 0.35 18.46 3.01
CA ILE A 5 0.00 17.05 3.06
C ILE A 5 0.57 16.50 4.35
N HIS A 6 -0.23 16.53 5.42
CA HIS A 6 0.00 15.74 6.62
C HIS A 6 -0.88 14.50 6.54
N GLY A 7 -0.29 13.31 6.41
CA GLY A 7 -1.10 12.11 6.23
C GLY A 7 -0.35 10.80 6.13
N VAL A 8 -1.08 9.71 6.37
CA VAL A 8 -0.56 8.35 6.18
C VAL A 8 -0.50 8.04 4.69
N LYS A 9 0.65 7.58 4.22
CA LYS A 9 0.82 6.93 2.92
C LYS A 9 1.22 5.48 3.07
N ASN A 10 0.76 4.63 2.16
CA ASN A 10 1.23 3.26 2.04
C ASN A 10 2.37 3.13 1.02
N ARG A 11 3.15 2.06 1.18
CA ARG A 11 4.36 1.73 0.42
C ARG A 11 4.17 0.56 -0.53
N LEU A 12 2.92 0.22 -0.89
CA LEU A 12 2.63 -0.98 -1.67
C LEU A 12 3.31 -0.98 -3.05
N LEU A 13 3.49 0.19 -3.67
CA LEU A 13 4.24 0.33 -4.92
C LEU A 13 5.69 -0.11 -4.75
N GLU A 14 6.38 0.46 -3.76
CA GLU A 14 7.79 0.16 -3.46
C GLU A 14 7.97 -1.32 -3.16
N ILE A 15 7.08 -1.86 -2.32
CA ILE A 15 7.10 -3.27 -1.93
C ILE A 15 6.92 -4.15 -3.17
N ARG A 16 5.87 -3.91 -3.97
CA ARG A 16 5.57 -4.70 -5.19
C ARG A 16 6.78 -4.77 -6.12
N LEU A 17 7.42 -3.63 -6.36
CA LEU A 17 8.60 -3.54 -7.22
C LEU A 17 9.80 -4.24 -6.59
N LYS A 18 10.05 -4.06 -5.28
CA LYS A 18 11.14 -4.69 -4.54
C LYS A 18 11.06 -6.22 -4.57
N ILE A 19 9.86 -6.79 -4.52
CA ILE A 19 9.66 -8.24 -4.58
C ILE A 19 9.48 -8.79 -6.02
N GLY A 20 9.67 -7.95 -7.05
CA GLY A 20 9.81 -8.37 -8.45
C GLY A 20 8.53 -8.42 -9.28
N TYR A 21 7.38 -7.97 -8.75
CA TYR A 21 6.11 -7.99 -9.49
C TYR A 21 6.02 -6.80 -10.45
N LYS A 22 5.94 -7.09 -11.76
CA LYS A 22 5.88 -6.05 -12.81
C LYS A 22 4.50 -5.44 -12.98
N LYS A 23 3.43 -6.19 -12.71
CA LYS A 23 2.04 -5.76 -12.92
C LYS A 23 1.29 -5.68 -11.59
N GLN A 24 0.45 -4.66 -11.44
CA GLN A 24 -0.44 -4.50 -10.29
C GLN A 24 -1.39 -5.70 -10.15
N LYS A 25 -1.93 -6.22 -11.26
CA LYS A 25 -2.86 -7.36 -11.26
C LYS A 25 -2.27 -8.59 -10.57
N ASP A 26 -1.05 -8.96 -10.96
CA ASP A 26 -0.37 -10.17 -10.46
C ASP A 26 -0.12 -10.07 -8.94
N PHE A 27 0.24 -8.88 -8.47
CA PHE A 27 0.46 -8.66 -7.03
C PHE A 27 -0.85 -8.51 -6.25
N ALA A 28 -1.89 -7.94 -6.84
CA ALA A 28 -3.24 -7.91 -6.25
C ALA A 28 -3.78 -9.33 -6.06
N GLU A 29 -3.61 -10.20 -7.05
CA GLU A 29 -3.93 -11.63 -6.96
C GLU A 29 -3.12 -12.32 -5.86
N PHE A 30 -1.80 -12.08 -5.81
CA PHE A 30 -0.97 -12.55 -4.69
C PHE A 30 -1.49 -12.07 -3.34
N LEU A 31 -1.97 -10.83 -3.22
CA LEU A 31 -2.51 -10.29 -1.97
C LEU A 31 -3.95 -10.72 -1.66
N ASP A 32 -4.64 -11.38 -2.60
CA ASP A 32 -6.09 -11.67 -2.52
C ASP A 32 -6.93 -10.38 -2.40
N ILE A 33 -6.61 -9.40 -3.24
CA ILE A 33 -7.27 -8.09 -3.33
C ILE A 33 -7.76 -7.89 -4.77
N ALA A 34 -8.97 -7.34 -4.93
CA ALA A 34 -9.47 -6.97 -6.25
C ALA A 34 -8.53 -5.96 -6.93
N THR A 35 -8.18 -6.17 -8.20
CA THR A 35 -7.16 -5.36 -8.89
C THR A 35 -7.49 -3.85 -8.88
N ASN A 36 -8.76 -3.47 -9.01
CA ASN A 36 -9.20 -2.08 -8.93
C ASN A 36 -8.96 -1.46 -7.54
N GLN A 37 -9.25 -2.22 -6.48
CA GLN A 37 -9.02 -1.81 -5.09
C GLN A 37 -7.51 -1.70 -4.81
N TYR A 38 -6.73 -2.69 -5.23
CA TYR A 38 -5.28 -2.65 -5.09
C TYR A 38 -4.68 -1.44 -5.82
N SER A 39 -5.13 -1.12 -7.03
CA SER A 39 -4.65 0.04 -7.79
C SER A 39 -4.88 1.36 -7.04
N ARG A 40 -6.05 1.50 -6.38
CA ARG A 40 -6.38 2.65 -5.53
C ARG A 40 -5.56 2.73 -4.25
N TYR A 41 -5.14 1.58 -3.72
CA TYR A 41 -4.21 1.53 -2.60
C TYR A 41 -2.81 1.94 -3.03
N GLU A 42 -2.27 1.31 -4.07
CA GLU A 42 -0.91 1.56 -4.55
C GLU A 42 -0.67 3.02 -4.95
N ASN A 43 -1.65 3.66 -5.59
CA ASN A 43 -1.56 5.07 -5.98
C ASN A 43 -1.85 6.05 -4.82
N ASN A 44 -2.05 5.55 -3.60
CA ASN A 44 -2.40 6.35 -2.42
C ASN A 44 -3.68 7.20 -2.58
N SER A 45 -4.55 6.90 -3.54
CA SER A 45 -5.86 7.56 -3.69
C SER A 45 -6.84 7.17 -2.59
N VAL A 46 -6.66 5.97 -2.01
CA VAL A 46 -7.36 5.48 -0.82
C VAL A 46 -6.38 4.71 0.03
N GLN A 47 -6.44 4.90 1.35
CA GLN A 47 -5.63 4.09 2.27
C GLN A 47 -6.31 2.74 2.55
N PRO A 48 -5.55 1.63 2.63
CA PRO A 48 -6.09 0.37 3.12
C PRO A 48 -6.62 0.53 4.55
N SER A 49 -7.70 -0.18 4.89
CA SER A 49 -8.16 -0.22 6.29
C SER A 49 -7.13 -0.94 7.18
N VAL A 50 -7.22 -0.74 8.50
CA VAL A 50 -6.37 -1.46 9.48
C VAL A 50 -6.46 -2.98 9.29
N GLU A 51 -7.66 -3.50 9.03
CA GLU A 51 -7.86 -4.93 8.73
C GLU A 51 -7.11 -5.37 7.47
N GLN A 52 -7.15 -4.58 6.39
CA GLN A 52 -6.42 -4.88 5.16
C GLN A 52 -4.90 -4.81 5.36
N LEU A 53 -4.40 -3.81 6.09
CA LEU A 53 -2.98 -3.72 6.45
C LEU A 53 -2.53 -4.96 7.23
N CYS A 54 -3.34 -5.45 8.17
CA CYS A 54 -3.04 -6.67 8.93
C CYS A 54 -3.02 -7.93 8.03
N LYS A 55 -3.94 -8.05 7.06
CA LYS A 55 -3.94 -9.17 6.10
C LYS A 55 -2.71 -9.13 5.18
N ILE A 56 -2.39 -7.95 4.66
CA ILE A 56 -1.24 -7.73 3.78
C ILE A 56 0.06 -8.02 4.53
N SER A 57 0.23 -7.52 5.76
CA SER A 57 1.45 -7.71 6.54
C SER A 57 1.73 -9.19 6.85
N LYS A 58 0.67 -9.95 7.18
CA LYS A 58 0.76 -11.41 7.34
C LYS A 58 1.20 -12.11 6.06
N LYS A 59 0.69 -11.70 4.90
CA LYS A 59 1.01 -12.33 3.61
C LYS A 59 2.42 -12.01 3.13
N LEU A 60 2.90 -10.79 3.43
CA LEU A 60 4.26 -10.33 3.13
C LEU A 60 5.29 -10.70 4.20
N LYS A 61 4.84 -11.22 5.36
CA LYS A 61 5.69 -11.53 6.52
C LYS A 61 6.49 -10.32 7.01
N CYS A 62 5.83 -9.16 7.09
CA CYS A 62 6.37 -7.89 7.58
C CYS A 62 5.46 -7.30 8.66
N THR A 63 5.83 -6.16 9.25
CA THR A 63 4.93 -5.44 10.18
C THR A 63 4.04 -4.45 9.42
N MET A 64 3.06 -3.83 10.10
CA MET A 64 2.22 -2.82 9.47
C MET A 64 2.98 -1.53 9.22
N GLU A 65 3.93 -1.20 10.09
CA GLU A 65 4.83 -0.05 9.99
C GLU A 65 5.75 -0.13 8.77
N ASP A 66 6.07 -1.35 8.30
CA ASP A 66 6.77 -1.53 7.02
C ASP A 66 5.90 -1.10 5.81
N LEU A 67 4.57 -1.17 5.94
CA LEU A 67 3.61 -0.89 4.88
C LEU A 67 3.21 0.57 4.76
N ILE A 68 3.36 1.36 5.84
CA ILE A 68 2.87 2.73 5.89
C ILE A 68 3.90 3.69 6.49
N ILE A 69 3.83 4.95 6.08
CA ILE A 69 4.60 6.06 6.64
C ILE A 69 3.65 7.21 6.97
N TYR A 70 4.02 8.01 7.96
CA TYR A 70 3.40 9.30 8.19
C TYR A 70 4.27 10.36 7.51
N GLU A 71 3.73 11.01 6.48
CA GLU A 71 4.41 12.15 5.87
C GLU A 71 4.08 13.41 6.66
N GLU A 72 5.11 13.99 7.27
CA GLU A 72 5.08 15.33 7.86
C GLU A 72 5.63 16.31 6.83
N SER A 73 4.82 17.33 6.47
CA SER A 73 5.34 18.49 5.74
C SER A 73 6.21 19.30 6.71
N ASN A 74 7.45 19.60 6.30
CA ASN A 74 8.41 20.41 7.05
C ASN A 74 8.33 21.87 6.60
#